data_AF-A0A7S0Q860-F1
#
_entry.id   AF-A0A7S0Q860-F1
#
_cell.length_a   1.000
_cell.length_b   1.000
_cell.length_c   1.000
_cell.angle_alpha   90.00
_cell.angle_beta   90.00
_cell.angle_gamma   90.00
#
_symmetry.space_group_name_H-M   'P 1'
#
loop_
_entity.id
_entity.type
_entity.pdbx_description
1 polymer ?
#
loop_
_entity_poly.entity_id
_entity_poly.type
_entity_poly.pdbx_seq_one_letter_code
_entity_poly.pdbx_strand_id
1 'polypeptide(L)'
;MAFNALLSWLRLIQHLEAISPGTRQLTATLSQSSSQLTTLLVLFFVIWVGYGVAFTIAFGSRLAQYGSLPGSFVTMFQIMLGTFDYESLRKVNQVLAPLIFMSFVLLITFMMLNMIMAVVVQTYQTVFEELRGKEKAEVTGTKLMRHRAR
;
A
#
# COMPACT_ATOMS: atom_id res chain seq x y z
N MET A 1 6.07 -12.50 -27.30
CA MET A 1 5.45 -13.77 -26.87
C MET A 1 5.12 -13.77 -25.37
N ALA A 2 6.10 -13.66 -24.46
CA ALA A 2 5.85 -13.67 -23.01
C ALA A 2 4.94 -12.54 -22.50
N PHE A 3 5.11 -11.32 -23.03
CA PHE A 3 4.25 -10.18 -22.67
C PHE A 3 2.78 -10.40 -23.04
N ASN A 4 2.51 -10.99 -24.21
CA ASN A 4 1.14 -11.31 -24.63
C ASN A 4 0.52 -12.42 -23.77
N ALA A 5 1.31 -13.42 -23.37
CA ALA A 5 0.85 -14.45 -22.44
C ALA A 5 0.49 -13.87 -21.06
N LEU A 6 1.30 -12.93 -20.55
CA LEU A 6 1.02 -12.19 -19.32
C LEU A 6 -0.28 -11.39 -19.43
N LEU A 7 -0.47 -10.65 -20.53
CA LEU A 7 -1.69 -9.88 -20.78
C LEU A 7 -2.93 -10.78 -20.90
N SER A 8 -2.81 -11.95 -21.52
CA SER A 8 -3.90 -12.93 -21.60
C SER A 8 -4.31 -13.43 -20.21
N TRP A 9 -3.34 -13.66 -19.31
CA TRP A 9 -3.61 -14.06 -17.93
C TRP A 9 -4.26 -12.95 -17.10
N LEU A 10 -3.84 -11.69 -17.29
CA LEU A 10 -4.47 -10.52 -16.65
C LEU A 10 -5.91 -10.31 -17.15
N ARG A 11 -6.17 -10.54 -18.45
CA ARG A 11 -7.53 -10.47 -19.03
C ARG A 11 -8.46 -11.55 -18.49
N LEU A 12 -7.92 -12.69 -18.07
CA LEU A 12 -8.68 -13.77 -17.42
C LEU A 12 -9.29 -13.31 -16.10
N ILE A 13 -8.58 -12.48 -15.32
CA ILE A 13 -9.09 -11.92 -14.05
C ILE A 13 -10.31 -11.02 -14.31
N GLN A 14 -10.28 -10.22 -15.38
CA GLN A 14 -11.42 -9.38 -15.80
C GLN A 14 -12.62 -10.22 -16.29
N HIS A 15 -12.38 -11.38 -16.91
CA HIS A 15 -13.47 -12.29 -17.29
C HIS A 15 -14.10 -12.98 -16.08
N LEU A 16 -13.30 -13.33 -15.06
CA LEU A 16 -13.80 -13.90 -13.80
C LEU A 16 -14.62 -12.88 -12.99
N GLU A 17 -14.27 -11.59 -13.10
CA GLU A 17 -15.04 -10.48 -12.52
C GLU A 17 -16.47 -10.37 -13.09
N ALA A 18 -16.65 -10.73 -14.36
CA ALA A 18 -17.97 -10.76 -15.01
C ALA A 18 -18.84 -11.94 -14.55
N ILE A 19 -18.22 -13.00 -14.02
CA ILE A 19 -18.89 -14.28 -13.70
C ILE A 19 -19.22 -14.37 -12.20
N SER A 20 -18.39 -13.80 -11.32
CA SER A 20 -18.55 -13.94 -9.87
C SER A 20 -18.86 -12.58 -9.17
N PRO A 21 -19.96 -12.50 -8.39
CA PRO A 21 -20.31 -11.27 -7.67
C PRO A 21 -19.26 -10.90 -6.60
N GLY A 22 -18.54 -11.87 -6.04
CA GLY A 22 -17.45 -11.61 -5.07
C GLY A 22 -16.24 -10.92 -5.70
N THR A 23 -15.86 -11.31 -6.92
CA THR A 23 -14.75 -10.69 -7.65
C THR A 23 -15.09 -9.24 -8.03
N ARG A 24 -16.34 -8.97 -8.44
CA ARG A 24 -16.82 -7.62 -8.76
C ARG A 24 -16.83 -6.67 -7.56
N GLN A 25 -17.10 -7.19 -6.37
CA GLN A 25 -17.10 -6.41 -5.14
C GLN A 25 -15.65 -6.04 -4.72
N LEU A 26 -14.71 -6.96 -4.90
CA LEU A 26 -13.28 -6.72 -4.66
C LEU A 26 -12.71 -5.65 -5.60
N THR A 27 -12.96 -5.73 -6.91
CA THR A 27 -12.50 -4.72 -7.88
C THR A 27 -13.20 -3.38 -7.72
N ALA A 28 -14.49 -3.35 -7.39
CA ALA A 28 -15.18 -2.11 -7.05
C ALA A 28 -14.57 -1.43 -5.81
N THR A 29 -14.22 -2.22 -4.78
CA THR A 29 -13.54 -1.71 -3.58
C THR A 29 -12.13 -1.22 -3.89
N LEU A 30 -11.39 -1.94 -4.73
CA LEU A 30 -10.05 -1.54 -5.20
C LEU A 30 -10.09 -0.23 -5.99
N SER A 31 -11.10 -0.09 -6.87
CA SER A 31 -11.34 1.12 -7.65
C SER A 31 -11.72 2.31 -6.76
N GLN A 32 -12.62 2.12 -5.80
CA GLN A 32 -13.05 3.16 -4.85
C GLN A 32 -11.91 3.61 -3.93
N SER A 33 -11.03 2.69 -3.53
CA SER A 33 -9.90 2.96 -2.64
C SER A 33 -8.66 3.44 -3.38
N SER A 34 -8.65 3.37 -4.72
CA SER A 34 -7.52 3.72 -5.58
C SER A 34 -7.06 5.16 -5.39
N SER A 35 -7.98 6.11 -5.15
CA SER A 35 -7.64 7.51 -4.93
C SER A 35 -6.77 7.70 -3.67
N GLN A 36 -7.08 6.98 -2.58
CA GLN A 36 -6.34 7.04 -1.32
C GLN A 36 -4.98 6.33 -1.44
N LEU A 37 -4.96 5.17 -2.11
CA LEU A 37 -3.73 4.42 -2.39
C LEU A 37 -2.78 5.21 -3.30
N THR A 38 -3.31 5.99 -4.26
CA THR A 38 -2.50 6.80 -5.19
C THR A 38 -1.73 7.88 -4.44
N THR A 39 -2.36 8.60 -3.52
CA THR A 39 -1.65 9.61 -2.69
C THR A 39 -0.54 8.97 -1.85
N LEU A 40 -0.79 7.80 -1.25
CA LEU A 40 0.23 7.06 -0.49
C LEU A 40 1.38 6.59 -1.39
N LEU A 41 1.06 6.08 -2.58
CA LEU A 41 2.04 5.62 -3.58
C LEU A 41 2.93 6.77 -4.08
N VAL A 42 2.38 7.96 -4.30
CA VAL A 42 3.18 9.12 -4.71
C VAL A 42 4.18 9.50 -3.62
N LEU A 43 3.74 9.60 -2.36
CA LEU A 43 4.64 9.87 -1.23
C LEU A 43 5.72 8.79 -1.08
N PHE A 44 5.33 7.53 -1.27
CA PHE A 44 6.24 6.39 -1.23
C PHE A 44 7.32 6.52 -2.29
N PHE A 45 6.93 6.82 -3.52
CA PHE A 45 7.86 6.94 -4.64
C PHE A 45 8.86 8.08 -4.44
N VAL A 46 8.41 9.23 -3.93
CA VAL A 46 9.29 10.38 -3.64
C VAL A 46 10.34 10.01 -2.59
N ILE A 47 9.91 9.41 -1.47
CA ILE A 47 10.81 8.96 -0.41
C ILE A 47 11.77 7.90 -0.94
N TRP A 48 11.25 6.91 -1.68
CA TRP A 48 12.04 5.81 -2.21
C TRP A 48 13.13 6.29 -3.17
N VAL A 49 12.80 7.21 -4.10
CA VAL A 49 13.80 7.81 -4.99
C VAL A 49 14.85 8.58 -4.19
N GLY A 50 14.42 9.38 -3.21
CA GLY A 50 15.34 10.14 -2.35
C GLY A 50 16.33 9.23 -1.60
N TYR A 51 15.83 8.16 -1.00
CA TYR A 51 16.70 7.17 -0.34
C TYR A 51 17.54 6.38 -1.34
N GLY A 52 17.05 6.03 -2.52
CA GLY A 52 17.85 5.33 -3.53
C GLY A 52 19.08 6.13 -3.94
N VAL A 53 18.91 7.45 -4.16
CA VAL A 53 20.02 8.36 -4.39
C VAL A 53 20.97 8.40 -3.19
N ALA A 54 20.43 8.52 -1.96
CA ALA A 54 21.24 8.54 -0.74
C ALA A 54 22.07 7.25 -0.56
N PHE A 55 21.47 6.07 -0.79
CA PHE A 55 22.15 4.78 -0.73
C PHE A 55 23.22 4.65 -1.81
N THR A 56 22.94 5.11 -3.03
CA THR A 56 23.93 5.13 -4.13
C THR A 56 25.14 6.01 -3.76
N ILE A 57 24.90 7.21 -3.22
CA ILE A 57 25.98 8.13 -2.84
C ILE A 57 26.77 7.60 -1.63
N ALA A 58 26.08 7.13 -0.59
CA ALA A 58 26.70 6.71 0.65
C ALA A 58 27.49 5.40 0.52
N PHE A 59 27.00 4.45 -0.30
CA PHE A 59 27.52 3.09 -0.33
C PHE A 59 27.95 2.60 -1.71
N GLY A 60 27.55 3.27 -2.80
CA GLY A 60 27.77 2.79 -4.17
C GLY A 60 29.24 2.72 -4.60
N SER A 61 30.13 3.48 -3.96
CA SER A 61 31.58 3.42 -4.21
C SER A 61 32.24 2.15 -3.65
N ARG A 62 31.62 1.49 -2.66
CA ARG A 62 32.19 0.38 -1.91
C ARG A 62 31.39 -0.92 -2.07
N LEU A 63 30.10 -0.82 -2.35
CA LEU A 63 29.18 -1.95 -2.48
C LEU A 63 28.54 -1.94 -3.87
N ALA A 64 28.83 -2.98 -4.66
CA ALA A 64 28.35 -3.09 -6.04
C ALA A 64 26.82 -3.03 -6.18
N GLN A 65 26.10 -3.55 -5.19
CA GLN A 65 24.63 -3.52 -5.15
C GLN A 65 24.06 -2.09 -5.07
N TYR A 66 24.83 -1.13 -4.53
CA TYR A 66 24.47 0.28 -4.50
C TYR A 66 25.19 1.10 -5.58
N GLY A 67 25.98 0.47 -6.45
CA GLY A 67 26.83 1.16 -7.45
C GLY A 67 26.05 1.83 -8.58
N SER A 68 24.77 1.53 -8.72
CA SER A 68 23.85 2.21 -9.63
C SER A 68 22.52 2.50 -8.95
N LEU A 69 21.79 3.49 -9.46
CA LEU A 69 20.47 3.84 -8.92
C LEU A 69 19.47 2.68 -9.05
N PRO A 70 19.35 1.97 -10.19
CA PRO A 70 18.48 0.80 -10.30
C PRO A 70 18.92 -0.35 -9.37
N GLY A 71 20.23 -0.57 -9.23
CA GLY A 71 20.76 -1.56 -8.28
C GLY A 71 20.33 -1.24 -6.85
N SER A 72 20.50 0.02 -6.44
CA SER A 72 20.07 0.50 -5.13
C SER A 72 18.57 0.30 -4.91
N PHE A 73 17.73 0.56 -5.92
CA PHE A 73 16.29 0.33 -5.81
C PHE A 73 15.95 -1.15 -5.59
N VAL A 74 16.61 -2.06 -6.30
CA VAL A 74 16.42 -3.51 -6.10
C VAL A 74 16.83 -3.91 -4.69
N THR A 75 17.99 -3.47 -4.23
CA THR A 75 18.47 -3.77 -2.87
C THR A 75 17.56 -3.16 -1.79
N MET A 76 17.05 -1.95 -1.99
CA MET A 76 16.07 -1.36 -1.09
C MET A 76 14.77 -2.16 -1.03
N PHE A 77 14.31 -2.69 -2.17
CA PHE A 77 13.15 -3.60 -2.19
C PHE A 77 13.43 -4.87 -1.38
N GLN A 78 14.64 -5.42 -1.45
CA GLN A 78 15.04 -6.56 -0.62
C GLN A 78 15.02 -6.21 0.88
N ILE A 79 15.49 -5.01 1.26
CA ILE A 79 15.42 -4.52 2.64
C ILE A 79 13.95 -4.48 3.10
N MET A 80 13.02 -4.01 2.25
CA MET A 80 11.58 -4.01 2.57
C MET A 80 11.02 -5.44 2.77
N LEU A 81 11.52 -6.42 2.02
CA LEU A 81 11.14 -7.83 2.18
C LEU A 81 11.79 -8.50 3.41
N GLY A 82 12.64 -7.78 4.14
CA GLY A 82 13.35 -8.27 5.32
C GLY A 82 14.72 -8.91 5.00
N THR A 83 15.13 -8.91 3.74
CA THR A 83 16.42 -9.44 3.31
C THR A 83 17.44 -8.31 3.21
N PHE A 84 18.36 -8.23 4.16
CA PHE A 84 19.37 -7.18 4.18
C PHE A 84 20.69 -7.63 4.79
N ASP A 85 21.79 -7.04 4.31
CA ASP A 85 23.13 -7.20 4.87
C ASP A 85 23.58 -5.90 5.52
N TYR A 86 23.17 -5.72 6.78
CA TYR A 86 23.51 -4.54 7.57
C TYR A 86 25.00 -4.49 7.94
N GLU A 87 25.66 -5.64 8.09
CA GLU A 87 27.09 -5.72 8.42
C GLU A 87 27.94 -5.13 7.29
N SER A 88 27.59 -5.42 6.03
CA SER A 88 28.26 -4.82 4.88
C SER A 88 28.10 -3.30 4.82
N LEU A 89 26.92 -2.77 5.16
CA LEU A 89 26.69 -1.32 5.26
C LEU A 89 27.55 -0.69 6.36
N ARG A 90 27.58 -1.31 7.55
CA ARG A 90 28.34 -0.82 8.71
C ARG A 90 29.84 -0.82 8.49
N LYS A 91 30.37 -1.80 7.74
CA LYS A 91 31.80 -1.86 7.35
C LYS A 91 32.22 -0.70 6.46
N VAL A 92 31.30 -0.14 5.66
CA VAL A 92 31.59 1.03 4.81
C VAL A 92 31.66 2.30 5.63
N ASN A 93 30.65 2.55 6.46
CA ASN A 93 30.61 3.72 7.33
C ASN A 93 29.82 3.41 8.60
N GLN A 94 30.51 3.34 9.74
CA GLN A 94 29.91 2.94 11.02
C GLN A 94 28.88 3.92 11.57
N VAL A 95 28.92 5.19 11.16
CA VAL A 95 28.01 6.25 11.65
C VAL A 95 26.88 6.51 10.66
N LEU A 96 27.21 6.61 9.37
CA LEU A 96 26.22 6.92 8.33
C LEU A 96 25.31 5.72 8.02
N ALA A 97 25.83 4.49 8.11
CA ALA A 97 25.05 3.27 7.89
C ALA A 97 23.85 3.12 8.83
N PRO A 98 24.02 3.15 10.17
CA PRO A 98 22.88 3.07 11.07
C PRO A 98 21.88 4.20 10.84
N LEU A 99 22.36 5.42 10.57
CA LEU A 99 21.48 6.58 10.41
C LEU A 99 20.58 6.45 9.19
N ILE A 100 21.16 6.18 8.01
CA ILE A 100 20.39 6.03 6.76
C ILE A 100 19.52 4.76 6.81
N PHE A 101 20.05 3.65 7.33
CA PHE A 101 19.31 2.39 7.39
C PHE A 101 18.12 2.48 8.35
N MET A 102 18.34 2.96 9.59
CA MET A 102 17.26 3.11 10.57
C MET A 102 16.21 4.11 10.12
N SER A 103 16.62 5.25 9.54
CA SER A 103 15.66 6.24 9.05
C SER A 103 14.83 5.68 7.88
N PHE A 104 15.43 4.89 6.99
CA PHE A 104 14.72 4.20 5.91
C PHE A 104 13.72 3.17 6.45
N VAL A 105 14.17 2.28 7.36
CA VAL A 105 13.31 1.25 7.97
C VAL A 105 12.17 1.88 8.76
N LEU A 106 12.43 2.92 9.54
CA LEU A 106 11.38 3.61 10.30
C LEU A 106 10.35 4.24 9.38
N LEU A 107 10.79 4.93 8.32
CA LEU A 107 9.86 5.52 7.36
C LEU A 107 9.04 4.47 6.63
N ILE A 108 9.66 3.38 6.17
CA ILE A 108 8.91 2.34 5.45
C ILE A 108 7.88 1.66 6.36
N THR A 109 8.24 1.39 7.61
CA THR A 109 7.30 0.87 8.60
C THR A 109 6.17 1.86 8.86
N PHE A 110 6.45 3.16 9.00
CA PHE A 110 5.41 4.18 9.15
C PHE A 110 4.47 4.23 7.94
N MET A 111 5.01 4.11 6.73
CA MET A 111 4.19 4.03 5.51
C MET A 111 3.31 2.78 5.49
N MET A 112 3.84 1.63 5.88
CA MET A 112 3.05 0.39 6.00
C MET A 112 1.96 0.52 7.07
N LEU A 113 2.26 1.13 8.21
CA LEU A 113 1.27 1.41 9.25
C LEU A 113 0.15 2.31 8.72
N ASN A 114 0.48 3.36 7.95
CA ASN A 114 -0.52 4.23 7.33
C ASN A 114 -1.42 3.47 6.33
N MET A 115 -0.88 2.47 5.62
CA MET A 115 -1.67 1.61 4.75
C MET A 115 -2.67 0.75 5.56
N ILE A 116 -2.23 0.16 6.67
CA ILE A 116 -3.09 -0.61 7.57
C ILE A 116 -4.18 0.29 8.17
N MET A 117 -3.81 1.48 8.63
CA MET A 117 -4.75 2.46 9.17
C MET A 117 -5.80 2.88 8.14
N ALA A 118 -5.42 3.06 6.87
CA ALA A 118 -6.38 3.37 5.81
C ALA A 118 -7.46 2.28 5.68
N VAL A 119 -7.07 1.01 5.71
CA VAL A 119 -8.02 -0.13 5.66
C VAL A 119 -8.92 -0.17 6.90
N VAL A 120 -8.35 0.07 8.08
CA VAL A 120 -9.10 0.11 9.34
C VAL A 120 -10.14 1.23 9.34
N VAL A 121 -9.74 2.44 8.92
CA VAL A 121 -10.65 3.59 8.81
C VAL A 121 -11.75 3.33 7.80
N GLN A 122 -11.43 2.77 6.64
CA GLN A 122 -12.42 2.40 5.63
C GLN A 122 -13.45 1.41 6.20
N THR A 123 -12.99 0.36 6.90
CA THR A 123 -13.87 -0.64 7.50
C THR A 123 -14.74 -0.03 8.59
N TYR A 124 -14.17 0.83 9.44
CA TYR A 124 -14.89 1.54 10.47
C TYR A 124 -16.01 2.42 9.89
N GLN A 125 -15.72 3.16 8.81
CA GLN A 125 -16.71 4.00 8.13
C GLN A 125 -17.87 3.16 7.56
N THR A 126 -17.58 2.04 6.89
CA THR A 126 -18.62 1.16 6.36
C THR A 126 -19.56 0.65 7.45
N VAL A 127 -19.02 0.15 8.56
CA VAL A 127 -19.82 -0.37 9.69
C VAL A 127 -20.65 0.76 10.32
N PHE A 128 -20.06 1.94 10.49
CA PHE A 128 -20.74 3.09 11.06
C PHE A 128 -21.92 3.56 10.18
N GLU A 129 -21.76 3.57 8.87
CA GLU A 129 -22.83 3.90 7.92
C GLU A 129 -23.97 2.88 7.93
N GLU A 130 -23.68 1.58 8.01
CA GLU A 130 -24.69 0.53 8.12
C GLU A 130 -25.55 0.66 9.39
N LEU A 131 -24.92 0.93 10.54
CA LEU A 131 -25.62 1.13 11.81
C LEU A 131 -26.57 2.33 11.74
N ARG A 132 -26.10 3.44 11.16
CA ARG A 132 -26.91 4.66 10.98
C ARG A 132 -28.05 4.47 9.98
N GLY A 133 -27.86 3.62 8.96
CA GLY A 133 -28.90 3.23 8.01
C GLY A 133 -30.04 2.45 8.67
N LYS A 134 -29.70 1.49 9.55
CA LYS A 134 -30.67 0.70 10.32
C LYS A 134 -31.50 1.57 11.27
N GLU A 135 -30.86 2.50 11.99
CA GLU A 135 -31.54 3.42 12.91
C GLU A 135 -32.57 4.32 12.19
N LYS A 136 -32.22 4.86 11.01
CA LYS A 136 -33.14 5.68 10.20
C LYS A 136 -34.34 4.89 9.66
N ALA A 137 -34.13 3.63 9.28
CA ALA A 137 -35.19 2.76 8.78
C ALA A 137 -36.19 2.42 9.88
N GLU A 138 -35.70 2.14 11.09
CA GLU A 138 -36.54 1.84 12.26
C GLU A 138 -37.38 3.05 12.67
N VAL A 139 -36.77 4.24 12.80
CA VAL A 139 -37.48 5.48 13.15
C VAL A 139 -38.53 5.87 12.10
N THR A 140 -38.24 5.67 10.81
CA THR A 140 -39.19 5.92 9.73
C THR A 140 -40.36 4.94 9.75
N GLY A 141 -40.07 3.65 10.00
CA GLY A 141 -41.10 2.62 10.16
C GLY A 141 -42.05 2.94 11.33
N THR A 142 -41.52 3.38 12.47
CA THR A 142 -42.35 3.77 13.63
C THR A 142 -43.21 5.00 13.35
N LYS A 143 -42.68 6.00 12.61
CA LYS A 143 -43.46 7.19 12.21
C LYS A 143 -44.58 6.86 11.22
N LEU A 144 -44.32 6.00 10.24
CA LEU A 144 -45.33 5.57 9.27
C LEU A 144 -46.44 4.74 9.92
N MET A 145 -46.09 3.85 10.85
CA MET A 145 -47.06 3.06 11.61
C MET A 145 -48.00 3.95 12.46
N ARG A 146 -47.45 5.01 13.07
CA ARG A 146 -48.25 5.98 13.85
C ARG A 146 -49.16 6.86 12.99
N HIS A 147 -48.79 7.14 11.75
CA HIS A 147 -49.62 7.94 10.83
C HIS A 147 -50.74 7.12 10.19
N ARG A 148 -50.57 5.81 10.04
CA ARG A 148 -51.59 4.92 9.45
C ARG A 148 -52.68 4.48 10.44
N ALA A 149 -52.47 4.74 11.73
CA ALA A 149 -53.37 4.38 12.82
C ALA A 149 -54.30 5.53 13.28
N ARG A 150 -54.30 6.65 12.54
CA ARG A 150 -55.25 7.77 12.66
C ARG A 150 -56.07 7.87 11.38
#